data_AF-A0A9N9TQB9-F1
#
_entry.id   AF-A0A9N9TQB9-F1
#
_cell.length_a   1.000
_cell.length_b   1.000
_cell.length_c   1.000
_cell.angle_alpha   90.00
_cell.angle_beta   90.00
_cell.angle_gamma   90.00
#
_symmetry.space_group_name_H-M   'P 1'
#
loop_
_entity.id
_entity.type
_entity.pdbx_description
1 polymer ?
#
loop_
_entity_poly.entity_id
_entity_poly.type
_entity_poly.pdbx_seq_one_letter_code
_entity_poly.pdbx_strand_id
1 'polypeptide(L)'
;MEGKKICTRGPNFSEDERAILLQLITDRKNTIENKATNKVSNICKQKAWEEVTDIFNASVSIPRTVKQLKIVYENMKRRMKIYVDEQNYLKKTGYTY
;
A
#
# COMPACT_ATOMS: atom_id res chain seq x y z
N MET A 1 -30.99 -19.05 15.72
CA MET A 1 -29.99 -18.29 16.49
C MET A 1 -28.89 -17.86 15.54
N GLU A 2 -28.98 -16.64 15.00
CA GLU A 2 -27.94 -16.11 14.12
C GLU A 2 -26.76 -15.67 14.99
N GLY A 3 -25.69 -16.47 14.98
CA GLY A 3 -24.46 -16.13 15.67
C GLY A 3 -23.88 -14.85 15.09
N LYS A 4 -23.74 -13.82 15.91
CA LYS A 4 -22.96 -12.62 15.58
C LYS A 4 -21.59 -13.08 15.06
N LYS A 5 -21.29 -12.81 13.79
CA LYS A 5 -19.92 -12.88 13.27
C LYS A 5 -19.08 -11.89 14.09
N ILE A 6 -18.30 -12.41 15.02
CA ILE A 6 -17.26 -11.64 15.70
C ILE A 6 -16.22 -11.32 14.62
N CYS A 7 -16.20 -10.08 14.15
CA CYS A 7 -15.15 -9.59 13.27
C CYS A 7 -13.86 -9.45 14.09
N THR A 8 -13.15 -10.55 14.28
CA THR A 8 -11.77 -10.51 14.78
C THR A 8 -10.97 -9.65 13.82
N ARG A 9 -10.44 -8.52 14.32
CA ARG A 9 -9.54 -7.69 13.55
C ARG A 9 -8.35 -8.56 13.18
N GLY A 10 -8.05 -8.67 11.88
CA GLY A 10 -6.82 -9.31 11.44
C GLY A 10 -5.61 -8.63 12.08
N PRO A 11 -4.49 -9.35 12.26
CA PRO A 11 -3.29 -8.79 12.86
C PRO A 11 -2.86 -7.52 12.12
N ASN A 12 -2.33 -6.55 12.86
CA ASN A 12 -1.82 -5.30 12.28
C ASN A 12 -0.64 -5.61 11.34
N PHE A 13 -0.43 -4.73 10.35
CA PHE A 13 0.76 -4.81 9.50
C PHE A 13 1.98 -4.31 10.27
N SER A 14 2.97 -5.18 10.45
CA SER A 14 4.29 -4.87 11.04
C SER A 14 5.07 -3.90 10.15
N GLU A 15 6.06 -3.20 10.70
CA GLU A 15 6.93 -2.31 9.92
C GLU A 15 7.74 -3.08 8.86
N ASP A 16 8.17 -4.30 9.15
CA ASP A 16 8.88 -5.15 8.18
C ASP A 16 8.00 -5.53 7.00
N GLU A 17 6.76 -5.96 7.28
CA GLU A 17 5.77 -6.27 6.23
C GLU A 17 5.51 -5.05 5.33
N ARG A 18 5.48 -3.86 5.94
CA ARG A 18 5.32 -2.59 5.22
C ARG A 18 6.52 -2.27 4.34
N ALA A 19 7.73 -2.52 4.83
CA ALA A 19 8.97 -2.33 4.06
C ALA A 19 9.03 -3.29 2.86
N ILE A 20 8.72 -4.57 3.06
CA ILE A 20 8.65 -5.58 1.99
C ILE A 20 7.63 -5.15 0.94
N LEU A 21 6.42 -4.75 1.36
CA LEU A 21 5.38 -4.28 0.45
C LEU A 21 5.85 -3.07 -0.38
N LEU A 22 6.55 -2.11 0.24
CA LEU A 22 7.09 -0.95 -0.46
C LEU A 22 8.16 -1.32 -1.48
N GLN A 23 9.04 -2.27 -1.16
CA GLN A 23 10.06 -2.75 -2.11
C GLN A 23 9.39 -3.38 -3.34
N LEU A 24 8.47 -4.33 -3.13
CA LEU A 24 7.76 -5.02 -4.21
C LEU A 24 6.97 -4.08 -5.12
N ILE A 25 6.38 -3.02 -4.54
CA ILE A 25 5.64 -2.00 -5.30
C ILE A 25 6.61 -1.07 -6.03
N THR A 26 7.75 -0.72 -5.43
CA THR A 26 8.77 0.11 -6.08
C THR A 26 9.26 -0.53 -7.39
N ASP A 27 9.50 -1.84 -7.38
CA ASP A 27 9.92 -2.58 -8.57
C ASP A 27 8.88 -2.53 -9.70
N ARG A 28 7.58 -2.45 -9.33
CA ARG A 28 6.44 -2.41 -10.26
C ARG A 28 5.77 -1.05 -10.35
N LYS A 29 6.43 0.00 -9.86
CA LYS A 29 5.86 1.34 -9.69
C LYS A 29 5.35 1.92 -11.00
N ASN A 30 6.09 1.71 -12.09
CA ASN A 30 5.73 2.21 -13.41
C ASN A 30 4.37 1.69 -13.90
N THR A 31 4.00 0.46 -13.53
CA THR A 31 2.72 -0.15 -13.89
C THR A 31 1.62 0.25 -12.90
N ILE A 32 1.93 0.23 -11.60
CA ILE A 32 0.96 0.50 -10.53
C ILE A 32 0.55 1.99 -10.50
N GLU A 33 1.49 2.91 -10.64
CA GLU A 33 1.25 4.36 -10.62
C GLU A 33 0.90 4.95 -11.99
N ASN A 34 0.76 4.11 -13.02
CA ASN A 34 0.36 4.57 -14.35
C ASN A 34 -1.01 5.27 -14.28
N LYS A 35 -1.09 6.51 -14.74
CA LYS A 35 -2.34 7.29 -14.75
C LYS A 35 -3.32 6.89 -15.86
N ALA A 36 -2.92 6.00 -16.77
CA ALA A 36 -3.78 5.55 -17.87
C ALA A 36 -4.99 4.74 -17.37
N THR A 37 -6.17 5.09 -17.89
CA THR A 37 -7.48 4.51 -17.54
C THR A 37 -8.02 3.56 -18.61
N ASN A 38 -7.13 3.03 -19.47
CA ASN A 38 -7.53 2.10 -20.53
C ASN A 38 -7.80 0.71 -19.95
N LYS A 39 -8.70 -0.08 -20.58
CA LYS A 39 -9.02 -1.46 -20.15
C LYS A 39 -7.77 -2.32 -19.95
N VAL A 40 -6.82 -2.24 -20.89
CA VAL A 40 -5.53 -2.95 -20.83
C VAL A 40 -4.70 -2.51 -19.63
N SER A 41 -4.61 -1.20 -19.37
CA SER A 41 -3.89 -0.64 -18.21
C SER A 41 -4.47 -1.15 -16.89
N ASN A 42 -5.79 -1.22 -16.77
CA ASN A 42 -6.46 -1.73 -15.58
C ASN A 42 -6.16 -3.23 -15.34
N ILE A 43 -6.14 -4.04 -16.40
CA ILE A 43 -5.76 -5.45 -16.32
C ILE A 43 -4.29 -5.59 -15.90
N CYS A 44 -3.38 -4.81 -16.51
CA CYS A 44 -1.96 -4.84 -16.16
C CYS A 44 -1.72 -4.43 -14.70
N LYS A 45 -2.41 -3.40 -14.21
CA LYS A 45 -2.37 -3.00 -12.79
C LYS A 45 -2.86 -4.13 -11.89
N GLN A 46 -3.99 -4.75 -12.25
CA GLN A 46 -4.55 -5.84 -11.45
C GLN A 46 -3.59 -7.03 -11.38
N LYS A 47 -2.99 -7.43 -12.51
CA LYS A 47 -1.95 -8.47 -12.56
C LYS A 47 -0.72 -8.10 -11.73
N ALA A 48 -0.24 -6.86 -11.84
CA ALA A 48 0.90 -6.40 -11.04
C ALA A 48 0.61 -6.50 -9.53
N TRP A 49 -0.62 -6.20 -9.11
CA TRP A 49 -1.05 -6.35 -7.72
C TRP A 49 -1.20 -7.81 -7.28
N GLU A 50 -1.64 -8.69 -8.17
CA GLU A 50 -1.70 -10.14 -7.92
C GLU A 50 -0.29 -10.70 -7.72
N GLU A 51 0.65 -10.38 -8.61
CA GLU A 51 2.06 -10.78 -8.47
C GLU A 51 2.68 -10.28 -7.16
N VAL A 52 2.46 -9.00 -6.80
CA VAL A 52 2.92 -8.46 -5.52
C VAL A 52 2.32 -9.24 -4.35
N THR A 53 1.04 -9.61 -4.44
CA THR A 53 0.36 -10.37 -3.40
C THR A 53 0.94 -11.77 -3.27
N ASP A 54 1.23 -12.44 -4.37
CA ASP A 54 1.80 -13.78 -4.37
C ASP A 54 3.21 -13.79 -3.77
N ILE A 55 4.06 -12.85 -4.19
CA ILE A 55 5.42 -12.71 -3.64
C ILE A 55 5.36 -12.31 -2.16
N PHE A 56 4.47 -11.39 -1.81
CA PHE A 56 4.29 -10.98 -0.42
C PHE A 56 3.85 -12.16 0.45
N ASN A 57 2.83 -12.91 0.03
CA ASN A 57 2.32 -14.08 0.75
C ASN A 57 3.33 -15.22 0.85
N ALA A 58 4.28 -15.33 -0.09
CA ALA A 58 5.40 -16.26 0.01
C ALA A 58 6.45 -15.81 1.06
N SER A 59 6.55 -14.51 1.33
CA SER A 59 7.50 -13.93 2.28
C SER A 59 6.98 -13.79 3.71
N VAL A 60 5.64 -13.83 3.91
CA VAL A 60 5.02 -13.63 5.22
C VAL A 60 4.30 -14.87 5.72
N SER A 61 4.22 -15.01 7.05
CA SER A 61 3.47 -16.11 7.67
C SER A 61 1.95 -15.97 7.55
N ILE A 62 1.44 -14.76 7.31
CA ILE A 62 -0.01 -14.47 7.31
C ILE A 62 -0.41 -13.97 5.93
N PRO A 63 -1.14 -14.78 5.14
CA PRO A 63 -1.54 -14.38 3.80
C PRO A 63 -2.51 -13.19 3.86
N ARG A 64 -2.30 -12.23 2.98
CA ARG A 64 -3.13 -11.04 2.80
C ARG A 64 -3.74 -11.03 1.42
N THR A 65 -4.88 -10.35 1.31
CA THR A 65 -5.55 -10.14 0.03
C THR A 65 -5.01 -8.90 -0.67
N VAL A 66 -5.07 -8.91 -2.00
CA VAL A 66 -4.76 -7.74 -2.86
C VAL A 66 -5.45 -6.46 -2.34
N LYS A 67 -6.71 -6.57 -1.90
CA LYS A 67 -7.48 -5.43 -1.38
C LYS A 67 -6.84 -4.84 -0.12
N GLN A 68 -6.36 -5.67 0.80
CA GLN A 68 -5.69 -5.22 2.02
C GLN A 68 -4.37 -4.54 1.69
N LEU A 69 -3.56 -5.13 0.80
CA LEU A 69 -2.27 -4.54 0.39
C LEU A 69 -2.46 -3.18 -0.29
N LYS A 70 -3.46 -3.05 -1.17
CA LYS A 70 -3.85 -1.77 -1.78
C LYS A 70 -4.18 -0.72 -0.72
N ILE A 71 -5.03 -1.05 0.25
CA ILE A 71 -5.43 -0.11 1.32
C ILE A 71 -4.21 0.32 2.15
N VAL A 72 -3.34 -0.62 2.51
CA VAL A 72 -2.13 -0.32 3.28
C VAL A 72 -1.22 0.62 2.51
N TYR A 73 -0.98 0.36 1.23
CA TYR A 73 -0.16 1.20 0.38
C TYR A 73 -0.75 2.61 0.18
N GLU A 74 -2.05 2.72 -0.08
CA GLU A 74 -2.72 4.02 -0.19
C GLU A 74 -2.64 4.83 1.11
N ASN A 75 -2.79 4.16 2.26
CA ASN A 75 -2.62 4.79 3.56
C ASN A 75 -1.17 5.26 3.78
N MET A 76 -0.17 4.48 3.35
CA MET A 76 1.24 4.90 3.38
C MET A 76 1.47 6.14 2.52
N LYS A 77 1.01 6.13 1.28
CA LYS A 77 1.12 7.27 0.36
C LYS A 77 0.49 8.52 0.95
N ARG A 78 -0.70 8.40 1.54
CA ARG A 78 -1.37 9.52 2.20
C ARG A 78 -0.53 10.08 3.34
N ARG A 79 0.00 9.22 4.22
CA ARG A 79 0.87 9.65 5.34
C ARG A 79 2.14 10.33 4.84
N MET A 80 2.77 9.78 3.80
CA MET A 80 3.98 10.35 3.22
C MET A 80 3.71 11.73 2.58
N LYS A 81 2.58 11.88 1.90
CA LYS A 81 2.17 13.17 1.35
C LYS A 81 1.99 14.23 2.44
N ILE A 82 1.29 13.89 3.54
CA ILE A 82 1.10 14.80 4.67
C ILE A 82 2.44 15.26 5.24
N TYR A 83 3.38 14.32 5.45
CA TYR A 83 4.71 14.64 5.93
C TYR A 83 5.45 15.60 4.97
N VAL A 84 5.43 15.32 3.67
CA VAL A 84 6.06 16.19 2.67
C VAL A 84 5.41 17.58 2.64
N ASP A 85 4.09 17.66 2.72
CA ASP A 85 3.34 18.93 2.74
C ASP A 85 3.70 19.75 3.98
N GLU A 86 3.81 19.10 5.15
CA GLU A 86 4.24 19.72 6.41
C GLU A 86 5.68 20.24 6.32
N GLN A 87 6.62 19.46 5.77
CA GLN A 87 8.00 19.89 5.55
C GLN A 87 8.07 21.10 4.59
N ASN A 88 7.25 21.10 3.53
CA ASN A 88 7.18 22.23 2.60
C ASN A 88 6.60 23.48 3.26
N TYR A 89 5.61 23.32 4.15
CA TYR A 89 5.05 24.42 4.94
C TYR A 89 6.11 25.05 5.85
N LEU A 90 6.86 24.24 6.60
CA LEU A 90 7.93 24.72 7.50
C LEU A 90 9.03 25.46 6.74
N LYS A 91 9.45 24.94 5.58
CA LYS A 91 10.42 25.61 4.70
C LYS A 91 9.91 26.95 4.18
N LYS A 92 8.62 27.06 3.88
CA LYS A 92 7.99 28.30 3.41
C LYS A 92 7.87 29.35 4.51
N THR A 93 7.64 28.95 5.76
CA THR A 93 7.45 29.86 6.89
C THR A 93 8.74 30.28 7.58
N GLY A 94 9.90 29.74 7.18
CA GLY A 94 11.21 30.18 7.67
C GLY A 94 11.58 29.68 9.07
N TYR A 95 10.85 28.70 9.61
CA TYR A 95 11.20 28.04 10.86
C TYR A 95 12.16 26.87 10.59
N THR A 96 13.44 27.18 10.39
CA THR A 96 14.51 26.18 10.38
C THR A 96 15.34 26.35 11.67
N TYR A 97 15.42 25.31 12.50
CA TYR A 97 16.25 25.29 13.72
C TYR A 97 17.75 25.30 13.41
#